data_AF-A0A9P0AKH5-F1
#
_entry.id   AF-A0A9P0AKH5-F1
#
_cell.length_a   1.000
_cell.length_b   1.000
_cell.length_c   1.000
_cell.angle_alpha   90.00
_cell.angle_beta   90.00
_cell.angle_gamma   90.00
#
_symmetry.space_group_name_H-M   'P 1'
#
loop_
_entity.id
_entity.type
_entity.pdbx_description
1 polymer ?
#
loop_
_entity_poly.entity_id
_entity_poly.type
_entity_poly.pdbx_seq_one_letter_code
_entity_poly.pdbx_strand_id
1 'polypeptide(L)'
;MDRSVPPMIKAIVSKPIRNCFYFCCDMVLLGIIMTLQGACLNLYVMNEYPDETLPHFLFLGDFICVVLAMVGMRATYIYLQKSKEEESNGTPPDQSAFIYSPKKFLKKFPTSKLGVLPLSYMSWLVYILFLLVKIIIIYWSGLSLNLKTTDLLGPQTLKMTIAFTSITFMLFVEAHNWDFVSAERRAYVTTVCVKTGFEIFDSVDMLSLITDQQQEETTMLQRKERASHLPDSVLIPYENLIFTLVALNFILPFLSLYKLSLPDKQNQSNLSLMIPVHVLYHLLHLFFVDLPFLSVRVYAWIMFHTEISMFLMKNLLHIIISIRSIYPELRKMATQDKSSPPVNEQPARGNEFEDIALN
;
A
#
# COMPACT_ATOMS: atom_id res chain seq x y z
N MET A 1 -14.97 6.43 -51.53
CA MET A 1 -14.42 7.50 -50.66
C MET A 1 -13.75 6.82 -49.47
N ASP A 2 -12.59 6.23 -49.74
CA ASP A 2 -11.80 5.50 -48.76
C ASP A 2 -10.71 6.45 -48.27
N ARG A 3 -10.95 7.13 -47.14
CA ARG A 3 -9.95 7.99 -46.51
C ARG A 3 -8.92 7.07 -45.87
N SER A 4 -7.93 6.67 -46.66
CA SER A 4 -6.75 5.97 -46.18
C SER A 4 -6.08 6.83 -45.10
N VAL A 5 -6.23 6.39 -43.85
CA VAL A 5 -5.61 7.01 -42.69
C VAL A 5 -4.09 7.07 -42.95
N PRO A 6 -3.45 8.25 -42.86
CA PRO A 6 -2.03 8.44 -43.15
C PRO A 6 -1.15 7.42 -42.41
N PRO A 7 -0.07 6.91 -43.03
CA PRO A 7 0.81 5.92 -42.42
C PRO A 7 1.41 6.41 -41.09
N MET A 8 1.60 7.73 -40.94
CA MET A 8 2.02 8.36 -39.68
C MET A 8 0.98 8.21 -38.56
N ILE A 9 -0.32 8.32 -38.89
CA ILE A 9 -1.41 8.08 -37.93
C ILE A 9 -1.53 6.57 -37.63
N LYS A 10 -1.34 5.69 -38.61
CA LYS A 10 -1.26 4.23 -38.35
C LYS A 10 -0.08 3.84 -37.46
N ALA A 11 1.06 4.52 -37.58
CA ALA A 11 2.22 4.33 -36.70
C ALA A 11 1.96 4.85 -35.27
N ILE A 12 1.35 6.03 -35.13
CA ILE A 12 0.89 6.56 -33.83
C ILE A 12 -0.18 5.65 -33.19
N VAL A 13 -1.03 5.03 -34.01
CA VAL A 13 -2.07 4.08 -33.61
C VAL A 13 -1.53 2.64 -33.46
N SER A 14 -0.22 2.42 -33.64
CA SER A 14 0.36 1.11 -33.35
C SER A 14 0.27 0.83 -31.84
N LYS A 15 -0.17 -0.38 -31.48
CA LYS A 15 -0.32 -0.82 -30.08
C LYS A 15 0.90 -0.52 -29.19
N PRO A 16 2.18 -0.71 -29.61
CA PRO A 16 3.32 -0.46 -28.73
C PRO A 16 3.55 1.03 -28.43
N ILE A 17 3.39 1.91 -29.42
CA ILE A 17 3.58 3.37 -29.24
C ILE A 17 2.50 3.92 -28.30
N ARG A 18 1.26 3.46 -28.48
CA ARG A 18 0.14 3.83 -27.60
C ARG A 18 0.37 3.42 -26.15
N ASN A 19 0.86 2.22 -25.89
CA ASN A 19 1.09 1.74 -24.53
C ASN A 19 2.26 2.48 -23.85
N CYS A 20 3.32 2.81 -24.59
CA CYS A 20 4.41 3.65 -24.08
C CYS A 20 3.91 5.06 -23.72
N PHE A 21 3.06 5.66 -24.56
CA PHE A 21 2.50 6.99 -24.31
C PHE A 21 1.69 7.03 -23.00
N TYR A 22 0.73 6.11 -22.82
CA TYR A 22 -0.07 6.08 -21.60
C TYR A 22 0.79 5.82 -20.35
N PHE A 23 1.79 4.92 -20.43
CA PHE A 23 2.73 4.69 -19.33
C PHE A 23 3.50 5.96 -18.95
N CYS A 24 3.98 6.71 -19.94
CA CYS A 24 4.64 8.00 -19.70
C CYS A 24 3.68 9.01 -19.06
N CYS A 25 2.41 9.07 -19.49
CA CYS A 25 1.40 9.91 -18.86
C CYS A 25 1.19 9.56 -17.39
N ASP A 26 1.05 8.27 -17.06
CA ASP A 26 0.85 7.81 -15.68
C ASP A 26 2.07 8.12 -14.81
N MET A 27 3.29 7.94 -15.32
CA MET A 27 4.51 8.31 -14.60
C MET A 27 4.60 9.81 -14.33
N VAL A 28 4.29 10.65 -15.34
CA VAL A 28 4.30 12.11 -15.18
C VAL A 28 3.22 12.55 -14.20
N LEU A 29 2.02 11.99 -14.31
CA LEU A 29 0.92 12.28 -13.41
C LEU A 29 1.25 11.89 -11.96
N LEU A 30 1.84 10.72 -11.75
CA LEU A 30 2.30 10.27 -10.44
C LEU A 30 3.32 11.27 -9.86
N GLY A 31 4.33 11.65 -10.64
CA GLY A 31 5.35 12.61 -10.22
C GLY A 31 4.76 13.97 -9.83
N ILE A 32 3.79 14.47 -10.61
CA ILE A 32 3.07 15.72 -10.32
C ILE A 32 2.30 15.61 -9.00
N ILE A 33 1.50 14.54 -8.84
CA ILE A 33 0.68 14.35 -7.64
C ILE A 33 1.56 14.24 -6.39
N MET A 34 2.61 13.41 -6.43
CA MET A 34 3.53 13.25 -5.30
C MET A 34 4.25 14.55 -4.94
N THR A 35 4.68 15.33 -5.94
CA THR A 35 5.35 16.61 -5.71
C THR A 35 4.39 17.64 -5.12
N LEU A 36 3.18 17.76 -5.67
CA LEU A 36 2.15 18.66 -5.18
C LEU A 36 1.75 18.31 -3.74
N GLN A 37 1.53 17.02 -3.48
CA GLN A 37 1.17 16.52 -2.16
C GLN A 37 2.29 16.78 -1.14
N GLY A 38 3.53 16.45 -1.49
CA GLY A 38 4.70 16.69 -0.65
C GLY A 38 4.88 18.18 -0.33
N ALA A 39 4.80 19.04 -1.35
CA ALA A 39 4.90 20.48 -1.19
C ALA A 39 3.77 21.06 -0.32
N CYS A 40 2.52 20.65 -0.54
CA CYS A 40 1.39 21.09 0.26
C CYS A 40 1.57 20.74 1.74
N LEU A 41 1.92 19.49 2.06
CA LEU A 41 2.18 19.08 3.45
C LEU A 41 3.39 19.79 4.06
N ASN A 42 4.45 20.05 3.29
CA ASN A 42 5.59 20.78 3.82
C ASN A 42 5.24 22.25 4.11
N LEU A 43 4.37 22.89 3.32
CA LEU A 43 3.90 24.24 3.59
C LEU A 43 3.12 24.31 4.92
N TYR A 44 2.33 23.29 5.25
CA TYR A 44 1.71 23.18 6.57
C TYR A 44 2.75 23.14 7.69
N VAL A 45 3.76 22.28 7.58
CA VAL A 45 4.81 22.16 8.61
C VAL A 45 5.64 23.44 8.74
N MET A 46 5.97 24.10 7.62
CA MET A 46 6.72 25.36 7.62
C MET A 46 5.96 26.51 8.27
N ASN A 47 4.64 26.54 8.12
CA ASN A 47 3.81 27.58 8.72
C ASN A 47 3.79 27.48 10.26
N GLU A 48 3.92 26.27 10.80
CA GLU A 48 4.00 26.03 12.25
C GLU A 48 5.42 26.23 12.79
N TYR A 49 6.45 25.78 12.03
CA TYR A 49 7.85 25.85 12.44
C TYR A 49 8.69 26.69 11.44
N PRO A 50 8.50 28.02 11.38
CA PRO A 50 9.17 28.88 10.39
C PRO A 50 10.69 28.97 10.60
N ASP A 51 11.16 28.85 11.84
CA ASP A 51 12.57 29.03 12.21
C ASP A 51 13.38 27.73 12.20
N GLU A 52 12.73 26.57 11.99
CA GLU A 52 13.40 25.27 12.01
C GLU A 52 13.90 24.83 10.63
N THR A 53 15.01 24.10 10.62
CA THR A 53 15.56 23.51 9.38
C THR A 53 14.86 22.20 8.98
N LEU A 54 14.12 21.57 9.89
CA LEU A 54 13.45 20.28 9.66
C LEU A 54 12.55 20.25 8.40
N PRO A 55 11.71 21.26 8.12
CA PRO A 55 10.84 21.25 6.95
C PRO A 55 11.60 21.21 5.62
N HIS A 56 12.80 21.79 5.59
CA HIS A 56 13.66 21.79 4.40
C HIS A 56 14.19 20.39 4.07
N PHE A 57 14.49 19.57 5.09
CA PHE A 57 14.89 18.18 4.89
C PHE A 57 13.73 17.30 4.39
N LEU A 58 12.48 17.65 4.75
CA LEU A 58 11.30 16.92 4.27
C LEU A 58 11.11 17.05 2.75
N PHE A 59 11.45 18.21 2.15
CA PHE A 59 11.46 18.37 0.69
C PHE A 59 12.47 17.44 0.00
N LEU A 60 13.65 17.25 0.59
CA LEU A 60 14.64 16.31 0.06
C LEU A 60 14.11 14.87 0.12
N GLY A 61 13.42 14.51 1.21
CA GLY A 61 12.72 13.23 1.36
C GLY A 61 11.68 13.00 0.26
N ASP A 62 10.86 14.01 -0.05
CA ASP A 62 9.87 13.92 -1.12
C ASP A 62 10.52 13.71 -2.49
N PHE A 63 11.59 14.44 -2.78
CA PHE A 63 12.33 14.28 -4.02
C PHE A 63 12.87 12.85 -4.16
N ILE A 64 13.43 12.29 -3.09
CA ILE A 64 13.88 10.89 -3.07
C ILE A 64 12.71 9.94 -3.32
N CYS A 65 11.56 10.16 -2.69
CA CYS A 65 10.36 9.32 -2.89
C CYS A 65 9.88 9.35 -4.35
N VAL A 66 9.83 10.52 -4.97
CA VAL A 66 9.45 10.70 -6.39
C VAL A 66 10.43 9.98 -7.31
N VAL A 67 11.74 10.12 -7.08
CA VAL A 67 12.76 9.43 -7.87
C VAL A 67 12.62 7.91 -7.73
N LEU A 68 12.49 7.39 -6.50
CA LEU A 68 12.31 5.96 -6.25
C LEU A 68 11.04 5.41 -6.91
N ALA A 69 9.94 6.17 -6.87
CA ALA A 69 8.68 5.82 -7.52
C ALA A 69 8.83 5.70 -9.03
N MET A 70 9.41 6.72 -9.68
CA MET A 70 9.61 6.73 -11.14
C MET A 70 10.57 5.62 -11.60
N VAL A 71 11.67 5.39 -10.86
CA VAL A 71 12.59 4.29 -11.16
C VAL A 71 11.91 2.93 -10.98
N GLY A 72 11.09 2.79 -9.93
CA GLY A 72 10.27 1.60 -9.66
C GLY A 72 9.30 1.28 -10.79
N MET A 73 8.50 2.26 -11.22
CA MET A 73 7.57 2.11 -12.34
C MET A 73 8.31 1.77 -13.65
N ARG A 74 9.41 2.47 -13.96
CA ARG A 74 10.20 2.19 -15.15
C ARG A 74 10.78 0.77 -15.14
N ALA A 75 11.25 0.31 -13.99
CA ALA A 75 11.74 -1.06 -13.82
C ALA A 75 10.63 -2.09 -14.10
N THR A 76 9.43 -1.86 -13.55
CA THR A 76 8.24 -2.69 -13.81
C THR A 76 7.89 -2.71 -15.30
N TYR A 77 7.86 -1.56 -15.97
CA TYR A 77 7.54 -1.48 -17.39
C TYR A 77 8.51 -2.28 -18.27
N ILE A 78 9.82 -2.10 -18.05
CA ILE A 78 10.84 -2.85 -18.82
C ILE A 78 10.72 -4.35 -18.55
N TYR A 79 10.47 -4.75 -17.30
CA TYR A 79 10.26 -6.15 -16.95
C TYR A 79 9.05 -6.75 -17.67
N LEU A 80 7.90 -6.08 -17.65
CA LEU A 80 6.69 -6.54 -18.33
C LEU A 80 6.87 -6.61 -19.85
N GLN A 81 7.59 -5.65 -20.44
CA GLN A 81 7.90 -5.66 -21.87
C GLN A 81 8.79 -6.86 -22.24
N LYS A 82 9.84 -7.13 -21.46
CA LYS A 82 10.72 -8.30 -21.69
C LYS A 82 9.97 -9.62 -21.51
N SER A 83 9.19 -9.74 -20.44
CA SER A 83 8.38 -10.94 -20.18
C SER A 83 7.41 -11.23 -21.33
N LYS A 84 6.88 -10.19 -21.99
CA LYS A 84 6.04 -10.32 -23.17
C LYS A 84 6.81 -10.81 -24.40
N GLU A 85 8.01 -10.28 -24.63
CA GLU A 85 8.87 -10.71 -25.73
C GLU A 85 9.30 -12.18 -25.57
N GLU A 86 9.63 -12.59 -24.34
CA GLU A 86 9.98 -13.98 -24.03
C GLU A 86 8.80 -14.94 -24.26
N GLU A 87 7.59 -14.57 -23.83
CA GLU A 87 6.39 -15.39 -24.06
C GLU A 87 6.03 -15.49 -25.55
N SER A 88 6.14 -14.40 -26.30
CA SER A 88 5.90 -14.40 -27.75
C SER A 88 6.92 -15.25 -28.51
N ASN A 89 8.15 -15.33 -28.02
CA ASN A 89 9.25 -16.06 -28.66
C ASN A 89 9.37 -17.51 -28.17
N GLY A 90 8.56 -17.92 -27.18
CA GLY A 90 8.63 -19.26 -26.58
C GLY A 90 9.95 -19.55 -25.86
N THR A 91 10.72 -18.51 -25.51
CA THR A 91 12.01 -18.65 -24.83
C THR A 91 11.79 -18.77 -23.31
N PRO A 92 12.54 -19.64 -22.61
CA PRO A 92 12.48 -19.70 -21.16
C PRO A 92 12.88 -18.34 -20.55
N PRO A 93 12.26 -17.94 -19.42
CA PRO A 93 12.47 -16.63 -18.84
C PRO A 93 13.95 -16.42 -18.49
N ASP A 94 14.55 -15.35 -19.01
CA ASP A 94 15.96 -15.05 -18.78
C ASP A 94 16.17 -14.53 -17.35
N GLN A 95 17.14 -15.11 -16.64
CA GLN A 95 17.58 -14.62 -15.32
C GLN A 95 18.20 -13.20 -15.38
N SER A 96 18.32 -12.60 -16.56
CA SER A 96 18.69 -11.19 -16.74
C SER A 96 17.50 -10.21 -16.59
N ALA A 97 16.25 -10.70 -16.53
CA ALA A 97 15.04 -9.89 -16.33
C ALA A 97 15.00 -9.17 -14.96
N PHE A 98 15.85 -9.58 -14.01
CA PHE A 98 16.05 -8.93 -12.71
C PHE A 98 16.92 -7.67 -12.82
N ILE A 99 16.46 -6.66 -13.57
CA ILE A 99 17.28 -5.48 -13.91
C ILE A 99 17.72 -4.70 -12.66
N TYR A 100 16.91 -4.72 -11.59
CA TYR A 100 17.16 -4.01 -10.32
C TYR A 100 16.96 -4.89 -9.06
N SER A 101 17.21 -6.20 -9.15
CA SER A 101 17.27 -7.03 -7.94
C SER A 101 18.56 -6.76 -7.16
N PRO A 102 18.54 -6.72 -5.81
CA PRO A 102 19.74 -6.64 -4.97
C PRO A 102 20.82 -7.67 -5.33
N LYS A 103 20.45 -8.77 -6.01
CA LYS A 103 21.34 -9.80 -6.56
C LYS A 103 22.44 -9.27 -7.47
N LYS A 104 22.22 -8.17 -8.21
CA LYS A 104 23.26 -7.58 -9.07
C LYS A 104 24.40 -6.95 -8.26
N PHE A 105 24.07 -6.37 -7.12
CA PHE A 105 25.04 -5.72 -6.23
C PHE A 105 25.60 -6.68 -5.17
N LEU A 106 24.79 -7.64 -4.70
CA LEU A 106 25.18 -8.67 -3.74
C LEU A 106 24.90 -10.08 -4.29
N LYS A 107 25.94 -10.74 -4.82
CA LYS A 107 25.86 -12.11 -5.37
C LYS A 107 25.36 -13.18 -4.38
N LYS A 108 25.41 -12.92 -3.06
CA LYS A 108 24.94 -13.83 -2.00
C LYS A 108 23.51 -13.54 -1.50
N PHE A 109 22.78 -12.59 -2.09
CA PHE A 109 21.44 -12.25 -1.61
C PHE A 109 20.42 -13.34 -2.00
N PRO A 110 19.60 -13.85 -1.06
CA PRO A 110 18.65 -14.94 -1.34
C PRO A 110 17.58 -14.47 -2.33
N THR A 111 17.60 -15.08 -3.52
CA THR A 111 16.79 -14.69 -4.67
C THR A 111 15.31 -15.02 -4.57
N SER A 112 14.90 -15.88 -3.64
CA SER A 112 13.61 -16.55 -3.75
C SER A 112 12.44 -15.83 -3.06
N LYS A 113 12.69 -14.92 -2.10
CA LYS A 113 11.62 -14.40 -1.23
C LYS A 113 11.25 -12.93 -1.44
N LEU A 114 12.08 -12.13 -2.13
CA LEU A 114 11.80 -10.69 -2.33
C LEU A 114 10.88 -10.39 -3.52
N GLY A 115 10.47 -11.39 -4.29
CA GLY A 115 9.74 -11.19 -5.54
C GLY A 115 10.64 -10.70 -6.68
N VAL A 116 10.06 -10.52 -7.85
CA VAL A 116 10.77 -10.15 -9.09
C VAL A 116 10.93 -8.63 -9.20
N LEU A 117 10.04 -7.87 -8.57
CA LEU A 117 9.98 -6.41 -8.62
C LEU A 117 10.09 -5.77 -7.22
N PRO A 118 11.22 -5.95 -6.50
CA PRO A 118 11.35 -5.47 -5.13
C PRO A 118 11.24 -3.95 -5.00
N LEU A 119 11.68 -3.22 -6.02
CA LEU A 119 11.68 -1.76 -5.99
C LEU A 119 10.26 -1.18 -5.92
N SER A 120 9.25 -1.86 -6.49
CA SER A 120 7.89 -1.31 -6.56
C SER A 120 7.20 -1.23 -5.20
N TYR A 121 7.31 -2.26 -4.36
CA TYR A 121 6.69 -2.23 -3.05
C TYR A 121 7.56 -1.47 -2.04
N MET A 122 8.89 -1.48 -2.22
CA MET A 122 9.80 -0.69 -1.39
C MET A 122 9.65 0.81 -1.62
N SER A 123 9.44 1.26 -2.86
CA SER A 123 9.18 2.68 -3.15
C SER A 123 7.90 3.17 -2.48
N TRP A 124 6.84 2.34 -2.50
CA TRP A 124 5.61 2.62 -1.77
C TRP A 124 5.84 2.74 -0.26
N LEU A 125 6.58 1.79 0.33
CA LEU A 125 6.88 1.81 1.77
C LEU A 125 7.62 3.07 2.18
N VAL A 126 8.67 3.45 1.43
CA VAL A 126 9.45 4.67 1.73
C VAL A 126 8.56 5.91 1.63
N TYR A 127 7.76 6.01 0.56
CA TYR A 127 6.80 7.12 0.39
C TYR A 127 5.81 7.21 1.56
N ILE A 128 5.22 6.09 1.97
CA ILE A 128 4.25 6.06 3.07
C ILE A 128 4.88 6.43 4.41
N LEU A 129 6.11 5.98 4.69
CA LEU A 129 6.80 6.35 5.92
C LEU A 129 7.03 7.87 6.00
N PHE A 130 7.50 8.49 4.92
CA PHE A 130 7.65 9.95 4.86
C PHE A 130 6.32 10.69 4.99
N LEU A 131 5.26 10.19 4.33
CA LEU A 131 3.92 10.75 4.43
C LEU A 131 3.39 10.69 5.87
N LEU A 132 3.53 9.53 6.54
CA LEU A 132 3.07 9.33 7.92
C LEU A 132 3.82 10.23 8.90
N VAL A 133 5.13 10.42 8.73
CA VAL A 133 5.91 11.37 9.55
C VAL A 133 5.31 12.77 9.48
N LYS A 134 4.95 13.24 8.27
CA LYS A 134 4.33 14.56 8.10
C LYS A 134 2.95 14.65 8.73
N ILE A 135 2.12 13.63 8.54
CA ILE A 135 0.79 13.56 9.16
C ILE A 135 0.91 13.62 10.68
N ILE A 136 1.81 12.82 11.26
CA ILE A 136 2.05 12.80 12.70
C ILE A 136 2.51 14.17 13.19
N ILE A 137 3.47 14.81 12.51
CA ILE A 137 3.93 16.16 12.88
C ILE A 137 2.76 17.17 12.88
N ILE A 138 1.95 17.18 11.82
CA ILE A 138 0.84 18.13 11.66
C ILE A 138 -0.24 17.97 12.73
N TYR A 139 -0.61 16.74 13.06
CA TYR A 139 -1.67 16.50 14.04
C TYR A 139 -1.15 16.55 15.49
N TRP A 140 0.10 16.15 15.75
CA TRP A 140 0.69 16.23 17.09
C TRP A 140 1.06 17.66 17.47
N SER A 141 1.44 18.51 16.52
CA SER A 141 1.66 19.94 16.82
C SER A 141 0.36 20.69 17.15
N GLY A 142 -0.81 20.06 16.97
CA GLY A 142 -2.10 20.73 17.12
C GLY A 142 -2.41 21.72 15.99
N LEU A 143 -1.56 21.78 14.94
CA LEU A 143 -1.75 22.67 13.79
C LEU A 143 -3.12 22.45 13.16
N SER A 144 -3.60 21.19 13.10
CA SER A 144 -4.93 20.85 12.57
C SER A 144 -6.08 21.63 13.19
N LEU A 145 -5.96 22.11 14.44
CA LEU A 145 -6.97 22.89 15.15
C LEU A 145 -6.94 24.38 14.79
N ASN A 146 -5.75 24.89 14.46
CA ASN A 146 -5.53 26.31 14.19
C ASN A 146 -5.86 26.69 12.74
N LEU A 147 -6.10 25.71 11.87
CA LEU A 147 -6.43 25.92 10.47
C LEU A 147 -7.83 26.50 10.31
N LYS A 148 -7.91 27.70 9.74
CA LYS A 148 -9.20 28.34 9.42
C LYS A 148 -9.78 27.76 8.15
N THR A 149 -11.10 27.60 8.13
CA THR A 149 -11.85 27.11 6.94
C THR A 149 -11.85 28.10 5.79
N THR A 150 -11.52 29.37 6.04
CA THR A 150 -11.42 30.43 5.03
C THR A 150 -10.11 30.43 4.27
N ASP A 151 -9.09 29.78 4.80
CA ASP A 151 -7.74 29.84 4.24
C ASP A 151 -7.57 28.77 3.17
N LEU A 152 -6.74 29.06 2.16
CA LEU A 152 -6.44 28.11 1.09
C LEU A 152 -5.84 26.80 1.64
N LEU A 153 -5.02 26.91 2.69
CA LEU A 153 -4.48 25.81 3.47
C LEU A 153 -5.37 25.50 4.69
N GLY A 154 -6.67 25.38 4.49
CA GLY A 154 -7.61 24.99 5.54
C GLY A 154 -7.62 23.48 5.83
N PRO A 155 -8.46 23.02 6.78
CA PRO A 155 -8.59 21.60 7.13
C PRO A 155 -9.01 20.71 5.95
N GLN A 156 -9.85 21.23 5.05
CA GLN A 156 -10.33 20.45 3.90
C GLN A 156 -9.25 20.23 2.85
N THR A 157 -8.37 21.22 2.64
CA THR A 157 -7.21 21.07 1.78
C THR A 157 -6.24 20.03 2.35
N LEU A 158 -6.04 20.00 3.67
CA LEU A 158 -5.23 18.97 4.34
C LEU A 158 -5.83 17.56 4.11
N LYS A 159 -7.12 17.38 4.36
CA LYS A 159 -7.82 16.10 4.12
C LYS A 159 -7.72 15.66 2.66
N MET A 160 -7.96 16.57 1.72
CA MET A 160 -7.84 16.29 0.29
C MET A 160 -6.40 15.91 -0.10
N THR A 161 -5.41 16.61 0.46
CA THR A 161 -3.99 16.35 0.22
C THR A 161 -3.60 14.96 0.69
N ILE A 162 -4.04 14.54 1.88
CA ILE A 162 -3.80 13.16 2.36
C ILE A 162 -4.57 12.15 1.50
N ALA A 163 -5.79 12.47 1.07
CA ALA A 163 -6.62 11.60 0.23
C ALA A 163 -6.00 11.34 -1.17
N PHE A 164 -5.16 12.25 -1.70
CA PHE A 164 -4.43 12.01 -2.96
C PHE A 164 -3.53 10.77 -2.93
N THR A 165 -3.16 10.28 -1.75
CA THR A 165 -2.46 8.99 -1.57
C THR A 165 -3.21 7.83 -2.25
N SER A 166 -4.55 7.88 -2.28
CA SER A 166 -5.40 6.89 -2.97
C SER A 166 -5.11 6.87 -4.49
N ILE A 167 -4.99 8.05 -5.10
CA ILE A 167 -4.68 8.18 -6.53
C ILE A 167 -3.22 7.76 -6.79
N THR A 168 -2.29 8.18 -5.92
CA THR A 168 -0.89 7.76 -5.97
C THR A 168 -0.77 6.23 -5.96
N PHE A 169 -1.49 5.56 -5.06
CA PHE A 169 -1.52 4.10 -4.99
C PHE A 169 -2.08 3.46 -6.26
N MET A 170 -3.21 3.98 -6.75
CA MET A 170 -3.85 3.49 -7.98
C MET A 170 -2.87 3.52 -9.16
N LEU A 171 -2.19 4.66 -9.38
CA LEU A 171 -1.19 4.81 -10.44
C LEU A 171 0.01 3.86 -10.26
N PHE A 172 0.44 3.64 -9.01
CA PHE A 172 1.49 2.66 -8.69
C PHE A 172 1.09 1.23 -9.07
N VAL A 173 -0.14 0.82 -8.76
CA VAL A 173 -0.65 -0.52 -9.05
C VAL A 173 -0.94 -0.70 -10.54
N GLU A 174 -1.51 0.30 -11.20
CA GLU A 174 -1.80 0.25 -12.65
C GLU A 174 -0.52 0.15 -13.49
N ALA A 175 0.61 0.64 -12.99
CA ALA A 175 1.93 0.39 -13.59
C ALA A 175 2.25 -1.11 -13.77
N HIS A 176 1.61 -1.99 -12.99
CA HIS A 176 1.74 -3.45 -13.11
C HIS A 176 0.75 -4.10 -14.07
N ASN A 177 -0.23 -3.36 -14.62
CA ASN A 177 -1.40 -3.92 -15.31
C ASN A 177 -1.41 -3.71 -16.84
N TRP A 178 -0.25 -3.68 -17.49
CA TRP A 178 -0.16 -3.40 -18.92
C TRP A 178 -0.50 -4.61 -19.81
N ASP A 179 -1.60 -4.48 -20.57
CA ASP A 179 -2.03 -5.15 -21.83
C ASP A 179 -1.94 -6.69 -21.98
N PHE A 180 -1.29 -7.41 -21.06
CA PHE A 180 -1.04 -8.86 -21.12
C PHE A 180 -1.35 -9.58 -19.80
N VAL A 181 -2.14 -8.94 -18.96
CA VAL A 181 -2.51 -9.48 -17.66
C VAL A 181 -3.71 -10.40 -17.81
N SER A 182 -3.63 -11.61 -17.26
CA SER A 182 -4.76 -12.56 -17.21
C SER A 182 -6.01 -11.85 -16.66
N ALA A 183 -7.20 -12.27 -17.10
CA ALA A 183 -8.45 -11.68 -16.62
C ALA A 183 -8.51 -11.65 -15.07
N GLU A 184 -7.94 -12.68 -14.43
CA GLU A 184 -7.82 -12.81 -12.97
C GLU A 184 -6.91 -11.74 -12.35
N ARG A 185 -5.71 -11.50 -12.90
CA ARG A 185 -4.80 -10.49 -12.33
C ARG A 185 -5.29 -9.07 -12.58
N ARG A 186 -5.99 -8.81 -13.70
CA ARG A 186 -6.66 -7.52 -13.93
C ARG A 186 -7.76 -7.29 -12.92
N ALA A 187 -8.61 -8.30 -12.68
CA ALA A 187 -9.64 -8.22 -11.65
C ALA A 187 -9.03 -7.98 -10.27
N TYR A 188 -7.94 -8.69 -9.92
CA TYR A 188 -7.22 -8.47 -8.66
C TYR A 188 -6.67 -7.04 -8.53
N VAL A 189 -6.00 -6.51 -9.56
CA VAL A 189 -5.50 -5.13 -9.58
C VAL A 189 -6.64 -4.13 -9.36
N THR A 190 -7.74 -4.24 -10.12
CA THR A 190 -8.88 -3.35 -9.99
C THR A 190 -9.49 -3.43 -8.58
N THR A 191 -9.66 -4.64 -8.03
CA THR A 191 -10.15 -4.84 -6.67
C THR A 191 -9.22 -4.20 -5.64
N VAL A 192 -7.90 -4.38 -5.77
CA VAL A 192 -6.92 -3.81 -4.84
C VAL A 192 -6.91 -2.28 -4.89
N CYS A 193 -6.95 -1.67 -6.08
CA CYS A 193 -7.01 -0.22 -6.24
C CYS A 193 -8.24 0.36 -5.56
N VAL A 194 -9.43 -0.18 -5.86
CA VAL A 194 -10.70 0.30 -5.31
C VAL A 194 -10.74 0.10 -3.79
N LYS A 195 -10.39 -1.10 -3.32
CA LYS A 195 -10.39 -1.43 -1.88
C LYS A 195 -9.45 -0.51 -1.11
N THR A 196 -8.18 -0.43 -1.53
CA THR A 196 -7.17 0.39 -0.86
C THR A 196 -7.55 1.87 -0.90
N GLY A 197 -8.10 2.34 -2.03
CA GLY A 197 -8.52 3.73 -2.15
C GLY A 197 -9.61 4.11 -1.14
N PHE A 198 -10.61 3.25 -0.97
CA PHE A 198 -11.63 3.45 0.07
C PHE A 198 -11.07 3.37 1.48
N GLU A 199 -10.11 2.49 1.75
CA GLU A 199 -9.43 2.38 3.04
C GLU A 199 -8.60 3.63 3.38
N ILE A 200 -7.95 4.24 2.38
CA ILE A 200 -7.24 5.51 2.56
C ILE A 200 -8.22 6.63 2.90
N PHE A 201 -9.35 6.74 2.18
CA PHE A 201 -10.37 7.74 2.50
C PHE A 201 -10.93 7.55 3.91
N ASP A 202 -11.10 6.29 4.32
CA ASP A 202 -11.53 5.93 5.67
C ASP A 202 -10.54 6.40 6.75
N SER A 203 -9.25 6.36 6.43
CA SER A 203 -8.20 6.82 7.32
C SER A 203 -8.15 8.34 7.42
N VAL A 204 -8.42 9.05 6.33
CA VAL A 204 -8.57 10.52 6.34
C VAL A 204 -9.76 10.96 7.19
N ASP A 205 -10.87 10.22 7.11
CA ASP A 205 -12.02 10.43 7.98
C ASP A 205 -11.67 10.16 9.45
N MET A 206 -10.96 9.06 9.75
CA MET A 206 -10.46 8.77 11.10
C MET A 206 -9.55 9.86 11.66
N LEU A 207 -8.63 10.40 10.86
CA LEU A 207 -7.79 11.53 11.27
C LEU A 207 -8.63 12.78 11.57
N SER A 208 -9.80 12.95 10.94
CA SER A 208 -10.70 14.06 11.24
C SER A 208 -11.30 13.97 12.65
N LEU A 209 -11.56 12.75 13.13
CA LEU A 209 -12.06 12.54 14.50
C LEU A 209 -11.06 13.03 15.55
N ILE A 210 -9.75 13.03 15.25
CA ILE A 210 -8.73 13.60 16.14
C ILE A 210 -8.97 15.10 16.29
N THR A 211 -9.17 15.81 15.17
CA THR A 211 -9.42 17.26 15.19
C THR A 211 -10.73 17.59 15.92
N ASP A 212 -11.79 16.82 15.68
CA ASP A 212 -13.08 17.02 16.34
C ASP A 212 -12.97 16.79 17.86
N GLN A 213 -12.24 15.74 18.28
CA GLN A 213 -11.99 15.49 19.71
C GLN A 213 -11.15 16.60 20.34
N GLN A 214 -10.05 16.99 19.71
CA GLN A 214 -9.17 18.03 20.24
C GLN A 214 -9.91 19.37 20.42
N GLN A 215 -10.84 19.68 19.52
CA GLN A 215 -11.73 20.83 19.63
C GLN A 215 -12.71 20.70 20.81
N GLU A 216 -13.26 19.51 21.03
CA GLU A 216 -14.16 19.25 22.15
C GLU A 216 -13.40 19.28 23.50
N GLU A 217 -12.22 18.67 23.57
CA GLU A 217 -11.37 18.64 24.75
C GLU A 217 -10.91 20.05 25.15
N THR A 218 -10.47 20.88 24.20
CA THR A 218 -10.14 22.29 24.48
C THR A 218 -11.36 23.07 24.98
N THR A 219 -12.54 22.83 24.41
CA THR A 219 -13.80 23.43 24.88
C THR A 219 -14.18 22.95 26.27
N MET A 220 -14.00 21.66 26.56
CA MET A 220 -14.28 21.07 27.86
C MET A 220 -13.28 21.53 28.92
N LEU A 221 -11.99 21.63 28.60
CA LEU A 221 -10.95 22.16 29.49
C LEU A 221 -11.22 23.63 29.82
N GLN A 222 -11.59 24.46 28.83
CA GLN A 222 -12.03 25.84 29.08
C GLN A 222 -13.29 25.91 29.98
N ARG A 223 -14.20 24.94 29.87
CA ARG A 223 -15.36 24.82 30.78
C ARG A 223 -14.98 24.29 32.16
N LYS A 224 -14.03 23.36 32.26
CA LYS A 224 -13.53 22.72 33.51
C LYS A 224 -12.68 23.69 34.32
N GLU A 225 -11.88 24.54 33.68
CA GLU A 225 -11.15 25.64 34.34
C GLU A 225 -12.11 26.66 35.00
N ARG A 226 -13.34 26.75 34.48
CA ARG A 226 -14.42 27.54 35.08
C ARG A 226 -15.22 26.78 36.15
N ALA A 227 -15.10 25.45 36.22
CA ALA A 227 -15.85 24.59 37.15
C ALA A 227 -14.88 23.74 37.96
N SER A 228 -14.43 24.28 39.10
CA SER A 228 -13.49 23.66 40.03
C SER A 228 -13.87 22.21 40.41
N HIS A 229 -12.86 21.34 40.38
CA HIS A 229 -12.80 19.99 40.95
C HIS A 229 -13.58 18.86 40.23
N LEU A 230 -12.94 18.19 39.27
CA LEU A 230 -13.26 16.81 38.91
C LEU A 230 -11.98 15.98 38.66
N PRO A 231 -11.91 14.72 39.12
CA PRO A 231 -10.67 13.95 39.17
C PRO A 231 -10.18 13.52 37.79
N ASP A 232 -8.86 13.45 37.66
CA ASP A 232 -8.14 13.05 36.46
C ASP A 232 -8.11 11.53 36.38
N SER A 233 -9.00 10.92 35.60
CA SER A 233 -8.99 9.46 35.45
C SER A 233 -9.18 9.03 34.00
N VAL A 234 -8.12 8.37 33.49
CA VAL A 234 -8.12 7.33 32.45
C VAL A 234 -8.65 7.78 31.08
N LEU A 235 -8.05 8.83 30.51
CA LEU A 235 -8.09 9.01 29.06
C LEU A 235 -6.96 8.14 28.48
N ILE A 236 -7.32 6.95 27.97
CA ILE A 236 -6.44 6.24 27.02
C ILE A 236 -6.09 7.26 25.94
N PRO A 237 -4.82 7.39 25.48
CA PRO A 237 -4.48 8.32 24.41
C PRO A 237 -5.12 7.81 23.11
N TYR A 238 -6.39 8.14 22.93
CA TYR A 238 -7.25 7.75 21.82
C TYR A 238 -6.64 8.23 20.50
N GLU A 239 -5.95 9.37 20.52
CA GLU A 239 -5.14 9.88 19.40
C GLU A 239 -4.03 8.91 18.98
N ASN A 240 -3.24 8.39 19.94
CA ASN A 240 -2.15 7.45 19.66
C ASN A 240 -2.68 6.15 19.06
N LEU A 241 -3.86 5.70 19.51
CA LEU A 241 -4.54 4.56 18.93
C LEU A 241 -4.95 4.85 17.48
N ILE A 242 -5.60 5.98 17.21
CA ILE A 242 -5.98 6.36 15.84
C ILE A 242 -4.75 6.47 14.93
N PHE A 243 -3.67 7.14 15.36
CA PHE A 243 -2.45 7.23 14.57
C PHE A 243 -1.85 5.87 14.24
N THR A 244 -1.82 4.96 15.23
CA THR A 244 -1.31 3.60 15.02
C THR A 244 -2.15 2.86 13.98
N LEU A 245 -3.48 2.94 14.11
CA LEU A 245 -4.42 2.27 13.21
C LEU A 245 -4.36 2.85 11.78
N VAL A 246 -4.31 4.17 11.66
CA VAL A 246 -4.11 4.87 10.38
C VAL A 246 -2.76 4.47 9.76
N ALA A 247 -1.67 4.52 10.52
CA ALA A 247 -0.35 4.13 10.04
C ALA A 247 -0.31 2.70 9.52
N LEU A 248 -0.91 1.75 10.27
CA LEU A 248 -1.05 0.37 9.82
C LEU A 248 -1.80 0.32 8.48
N ASN A 249 -2.97 0.98 8.39
CA ASN A 249 -3.76 0.95 7.17
C ASN A 249 -3.06 1.55 5.94
N PHE A 250 -2.24 2.60 6.10
CA PHE A 250 -1.42 3.14 5.01
C PHE A 250 -0.26 2.19 4.61
N ILE A 251 0.26 1.40 5.56
CA ILE A 251 1.35 0.46 5.31
C ILE A 251 0.84 -0.83 4.65
N LEU A 252 -0.33 -1.35 5.04
CA LEU A 252 -0.87 -2.64 4.55
C LEU A 252 -0.88 -2.84 3.02
N PRO A 253 -1.14 -1.81 2.18
CA PRO A 253 -1.07 -1.94 0.72
C PRO A 253 0.30 -2.39 0.19
N PHE A 254 1.37 -2.26 0.98
CA PHE A 254 2.67 -2.89 0.75
C PHE A 254 2.55 -4.39 0.45
N LEU A 255 1.71 -5.13 1.19
CA LEU A 255 1.53 -6.57 1.00
C LEU A 255 0.84 -6.88 -0.33
N SER A 256 -0.11 -6.05 -0.76
CA SER A 256 -0.77 -6.16 -2.06
C SER A 256 0.22 -5.94 -3.21
N LEU A 257 1.09 -4.94 -3.09
CA LEU A 257 2.18 -4.70 -4.06
C LEU A 257 3.23 -5.82 -4.03
N TYR A 258 3.55 -6.36 -2.86
CA TYR A 258 4.43 -7.51 -2.74
C TYR A 258 3.86 -8.72 -3.49
N LYS A 259 2.56 -9.02 -3.33
CA LYS A 259 1.87 -10.08 -4.08
C LYS A 259 1.93 -9.85 -5.59
N LEU A 260 1.77 -8.60 -6.06
CA LEU A 260 1.92 -8.25 -7.47
C LEU A 260 3.35 -8.36 -8.00
N SER A 261 4.35 -8.29 -7.12
CA SER A 261 5.77 -8.46 -7.52
C SER A 261 6.17 -9.92 -7.73
N LEU A 262 5.32 -10.88 -7.34
CA LEU A 262 5.56 -12.30 -7.54
C LEU A 262 5.31 -12.67 -9.02
N PRO A 263 6.05 -13.64 -9.59
CA PRO A 263 5.92 -13.99 -11.00
C PRO A 263 4.59 -14.71 -11.31
N ASP A 264 3.91 -14.30 -12.37
CA ASP A 264 2.58 -14.82 -12.77
C ASP A 264 2.56 -16.29 -13.20
N LYS A 265 3.67 -16.80 -13.78
CA LYS A 265 3.67 -18.10 -14.48
C LYS A 265 4.73 -19.10 -14.01
N GLN A 266 5.58 -18.76 -13.04
CA GLN A 266 6.59 -19.70 -12.54
C GLN A 266 6.06 -20.45 -11.31
N ASN A 267 5.48 -21.61 -11.63
CA ASN A 267 5.16 -22.77 -10.79
C ASN A 267 3.82 -22.77 -10.04
N GLN A 268 3.01 -23.78 -10.38
CA GLN A 268 2.05 -24.45 -9.49
C GLN A 268 2.63 -24.77 -8.09
N SER A 269 3.96 -24.80 -7.91
CA SER A 269 4.63 -24.91 -6.60
C SER A 269 4.50 -23.67 -5.70
N ASN A 270 4.28 -22.48 -6.27
CA ASN A 270 4.11 -21.23 -5.49
C ASN A 270 2.66 -20.94 -5.12
N LEU A 271 1.70 -21.73 -5.63
CA LEU A 271 0.30 -21.68 -5.19
C LEU A 271 0.21 -21.89 -3.67
N SER A 272 1.07 -22.74 -3.11
CA SER A 272 1.20 -22.96 -1.67
C SER A 272 1.64 -21.72 -0.88
N LEU A 273 2.26 -20.71 -1.50
CA LEU A 273 2.66 -19.46 -0.85
C LEU A 273 1.64 -18.34 -1.09
N MET A 274 0.96 -18.34 -2.24
CA MET A 274 -0.05 -17.34 -2.59
C MET A 274 -1.30 -17.41 -1.72
N ILE A 275 -1.78 -18.63 -1.39
CA ILE A 275 -2.97 -18.81 -0.55
C ILE A 275 -2.68 -18.33 0.88
N PRO A 276 -1.55 -18.71 1.55
CA PRO A 276 -1.20 -18.17 2.86
C PRO A 276 -1.03 -16.66 2.87
N VAL A 277 -0.41 -16.06 1.86
CA VAL A 277 -0.25 -14.59 1.78
C VAL A 277 -1.60 -13.90 1.63
N HIS A 278 -2.53 -14.46 0.84
CA HIS A 278 -3.86 -13.88 0.68
C HIS A 278 -4.69 -13.99 1.96
N VAL A 279 -4.70 -15.16 2.61
CA VAL A 279 -5.37 -15.34 3.91
C VAL A 279 -4.74 -14.45 4.97
N LEU A 280 -3.40 -14.36 5.04
CA LEU A 280 -2.71 -13.47 5.96
C LEU A 280 -3.10 -12.01 5.73
N TYR A 281 -3.12 -11.54 4.49
CA TYR A 281 -3.54 -10.18 4.15
C TYR A 281 -4.97 -9.90 4.63
N HIS A 282 -5.91 -10.82 4.40
CA HIS A 282 -7.29 -10.65 4.84
C HIS A 282 -7.44 -10.70 6.37
N LEU A 283 -6.71 -11.58 7.06
CA LEU A 283 -6.70 -11.63 8.52
C LEU A 283 -6.07 -10.36 9.11
N LEU A 284 -4.97 -9.87 8.53
CA LEU A 284 -4.34 -8.63 8.96
C LEU A 284 -5.29 -7.44 8.78
N HIS A 285 -5.97 -7.32 7.63
CA HIS A 285 -6.99 -6.28 7.44
C HIS A 285 -8.11 -6.40 8.46
N LEU A 286 -8.65 -7.60 8.65
CA LEU A 286 -9.78 -7.81 9.55
C LEU A 286 -9.44 -7.42 11.00
N PHE A 287 -8.30 -7.87 11.52
CA PHE A 287 -7.93 -7.69 12.92
C PHE A 287 -7.24 -6.36 13.22
N PHE A 288 -6.46 -5.80 12.29
CA PHE A 288 -5.67 -4.59 12.54
C PHE A 288 -6.27 -3.32 11.91
N VAL A 289 -7.25 -3.45 11.01
CA VAL A 289 -7.90 -2.30 10.38
C VAL A 289 -9.39 -2.31 10.64
N ASP A 290 -10.12 -3.29 10.11
CA ASP A 290 -11.59 -3.22 10.07
C ASP A 290 -12.23 -3.28 11.45
N LEU A 291 -11.83 -4.23 12.30
CA LEU A 291 -12.34 -4.37 13.66
C LEU A 291 -11.93 -3.18 14.56
N PRO A 292 -10.66 -2.73 14.58
CA PRO A 292 -10.28 -1.56 15.34
C PRO A 292 -10.95 -0.28 14.85
N PHE A 293 -11.05 -0.05 13.55
CA PHE A 293 -11.72 1.15 13.02
C PHE A 293 -13.21 1.14 13.37
N LEU A 294 -13.88 -0.02 13.31
CA LEU A 294 -15.25 -0.14 13.79
C LEU A 294 -15.35 0.20 15.29
N SER A 295 -14.43 -0.33 16.11
CA SER A 295 -14.41 -0.12 17.55
C SER A 295 -14.23 1.35 17.93
N VAL A 296 -13.29 2.04 17.26
CA VAL A 296 -13.06 3.49 17.42
C VAL A 296 -14.31 4.28 17.05
N ARG A 297 -14.99 3.96 15.95
CA ARG A 297 -16.23 4.67 15.55
C ARG A 297 -17.40 4.42 16.50
N VAL A 298 -17.56 3.19 16.98
CA VAL A 298 -18.61 2.88 17.97
C VAL A 298 -18.33 3.61 19.27
N TYR A 299 -17.06 3.66 19.70
CA TYR A 299 -16.66 4.44 20.86
C TYR A 299 -16.94 5.93 20.66
N ALA A 300 -16.57 6.48 19.51
CA ALA A 300 -16.81 7.89 19.19
C ALA A 300 -18.30 8.23 19.20
N TRP A 301 -19.12 7.38 18.61
CA TRP A 301 -20.57 7.54 18.59
C TRP A 301 -21.18 7.51 19.99
N ILE A 302 -20.78 6.56 20.84
CA ILE A 302 -21.34 6.40 22.18
C ILE A 302 -20.88 7.53 23.11
N MET A 303 -19.59 7.89 23.06
CA MET A 303 -18.98 8.80 24.04
C MET A 303 -19.04 10.28 23.63
N PHE A 304 -18.86 10.59 22.34
CA PHE A 304 -18.84 11.97 21.83
C PHE A 304 -20.14 12.35 21.11
N HIS A 305 -21.15 11.47 21.11
CA HIS A 305 -22.44 11.66 20.44
C HIS A 305 -22.31 12.09 18.96
N THR A 306 -21.22 11.71 18.30
CA THR A 306 -21.01 11.98 16.87
C THR A 306 -22.08 11.29 16.04
N GLU A 307 -22.51 11.90 14.94
CA GLU A 307 -23.46 11.27 14.04
C GLU A 307 -22.94 9.91 13.53
N ILE A 308 -23.85 8.94 13.36
CA ILE A 308 -23.49 7.62 12.85
C ILE A 308 -22.99 7.79 11.41
N SER A 309 -21.67 7.77 11.25
CA SER A 309 -21.05 7.90 9.95
C SER A 309 -21.38 6.70 9.05
N MET A 310 -21.60 6.95 7.76
CA MET A 310 -21.74 5.91 6.74
C MET A 310 -20.51 4.97 6.70
N PHE A 311 -19.35 5.45 7.17
CA PHE A 311 -18.15 4.65 7.29
C PHE A 311 -18.24 3.54 8.36
N LEU A 312 -19.11 3.66 9.36
CA LEU A 312 -19.40 2.58 10.32
C LEU A 312 -20.04 1.38 9.62
N MET A 313 -21.05 1.63 8.78
CA MET A 313 -21.73 0.57 8.02
C MET A 313 -20.79 -0.06 6.97
N LYS A 314 -19.92 0.75 6.33
CA LYS A 314 -18.88 0.25 5.41
C LYS A 314 -17.95 -0.74 6.10
N ASN A 315 -17.47 -0.46 7.32
CA ASN A 315 -16.59 -1.38 8.04
C ASN A 315 -17.31 -2.68 8.42
N LEU A 316 -18.58 -2.60 8.84
CA LEU A 316 -19.38 -3.79 9.12
C LEU A 316 -19.57 -4.67 7.88
N LEU A 317 -19.90 -4.07 6.73
CA LEU A 317 -20.01 -4.77 5.46
C LEU A 317 -18.68 -5.40 5.04
N HIS A 318 -17.57 -4.68 5.21
CA HIS A 318 -16.25 -5.18 4.85
C HIS A 318 -15.83 -6.38 5.71
N ILE A 319 -16.14 -6.37 7.01
CA ILE A 319 -15.96 -7.52 7.92
C ILE A 319 -16.73 -8.74 7.41
N ILE A 320 -18.02 -8.57 7.08
CA ILE A 320 -18.88 -9.66 6.59
C ILE A 320 -18.31 -10.24 5.28
N ILE A 321 -17.91 -9.37 4.35
CA ILE A 321 -17.33 -9.79 3.06
C ILE A 321 -16.01 -10.52 3.28
N SER A 322 -15.12 -10.00 4.13
CA SER A 322 -13.82 -10.59 4.44
C SER A 322 -13.97 -11.98 5.09
N ILE A 323 -14.89 -12.16 6.04
CA ILE A 323 -15.15 -13.48 6.63
C ILE A 323 -15.63 -14.47 5.57
N ARG A 324 -16.53 -14.03 4.67
CA ARG A 324 -17.05 -14.87 3.58
C ARG A 324 -15.99 -15.22 2.53
N SER A 325 -15.01 -14.34 2.29
CA SER A 325 -13.93 -14.59 1.33
C SER A 325 -12.84 -15.50 1.90
N ILE A 326 -12.55 -15.41 3.20
CA ILE A 326 -11.52 -16.23 3.88
C ILE A 326 -11.99 -17.69 4.03
N TYR A 327 -13.27 -17.92 4.33
CA TYR A 327 -13.81 -19.26 4.61
C TYR A 327 -13.49 -20.34 3.55
N PRO A 328 -13.75 -20.14 2.24
CA PRO A 328 -13.46 -21.16 1.23
C PRO A 328 -11.96 -21.44 1.09
N GLU A 329 -11.10 -20.47 1.35
CA GLU A 329 -9.64 -20.63 1.25
C GLU A 329 -9.05 -21.38 2.44
N LEU A 330 -9.50 -21.07 3.66
CA LEU A 330 -9.16 -21.85 4.85
C LEU A 330 -9.56 -23.32 4.67
N ARG A 331 -10.74 -23.57 4.08
CA ARG A 331 -11.18 -24.93 3.76
C ARG A 331 -10.23 -25.62 2.79
N LYS A 332 -9.76 -24.92 1.74
CA LYS A 332 -8.78 -25.47 0.78
C LYS A 332 -7.44 -25.80 1.44
N MET A 333 -6.92 -24.93 2.30
CA MET A 333 -5.68 -25.20 3.07
C MET A 333 -5.84 -26.42 3.98
N ALA A 334 -6.93 -26.48 4.74
CA ALA A 334 -7.21 -27.59 5.66
C ALA A 334 -7.36 -28.94 4.93
N THR A 335 -7.78 -28.93 3.66
CA THR A 335 -7.82 -30.15 2.82
C THR A 335 -6.47 -30.50 2.19
N GLN A 336 -5.64 -29.52 1.84
CA GLN A 336 -4.30 -29.76 1.29
C GLN A 336 -3.33 -30.35 2.32
N ASP A 337 -3.44 -29.92 3.58
CA ASP A 337 -2.62 -30.43 4.69
C ASP A 337 -2.88 -31.93 4.97
N LYS A 338 -4.11 -32.40 4.73
CA LYS A 338 -4.49 -33.83 4.88
C LYS A 338 -4.02 -34.74 3.73
N SER A 339 -3.60 -34.18 2.60
CA SER A 339 -3.17 -34.93 1.41
C SER A 339 -1.66 -35.04 1.23
N SER A 340 -0.85 -34.43 2.10
CA SER A 340 0.60 -34.53 2.08
C SER A 340 1.03 -35.83 2.79
N PRO A 341 1.72 -36.78 2.13
CA PRO A 341 2.28 -37.94 2.83
C PRO A 341 3.34 -37.46 3.83
N PRO A 342 3.52 -38.13 4.98
CA PRO A 342 4.57 -37.78 5.92
C PRO A 342 5.92 -37.84 5.18
N VAL A 343 6.70 -36.77 5.31
CA VAL A 343 8.10 -36.73 4.89
C VAL A 343 8.78 -37.84 5.69
N ASN A 344 9.10 -38.96 5.02
CA ASN A 344 9.84 -40.05 5.61
C ASN A 344 11.14 -39.48 6.21
N GLU A 345 11.26 -39.62 7.52
CA GLU A 345 12.55 -39.58 8.20
C GLU A 345 13.51 -40.51 7.44
N GLN A 346 14.67 -39.95 7.05
CA GLN A 346 15.75 -40.74 6.48
C GLN A 346 16.05 -41.92 7.40
N PRO A 347 16.06 -43.17 6.91
CA PRO A 347 16.59 -44.26 7.71
C PRO A 347 18.11 -44.06 7.80
N ALA A 348 18.57 -44.14 9.03
CA ALA A 348 19.96 -44.06 9.41
C ALA A 348 20.85 -45.02 8.61
N ARG A 349 22.01 -44.49 8.18
CA ARG A 349 23.35 -45.12 8.22
C ARG A 349 23.36 -46.65 8.01
N GLY A 350 23.50 -47.07 6.76
CA GLY A 350 23.95 -48.42 6.36
C GLY A 350 25.31 -48.33 5.68
N ASN A 351 26.25 -49.15 6.13
CA ASN A 351 27.66 -49.14 5.73
C ASN A 351 27.85 -49.52 4.26
N GLU A 352 28.49 -48.66 3.47
CA GLU A 352 29.18 -49.03 2.23
C GLU A 352 30.64 -48.57 2.34
N PHE A 353 31.42 -49.40 3.03
CA PHE A 353 32.89 -49.39 3.00
C PHE A 353 33.34 -50.85 3.15
N GLU A 354 33.11 -51.65 2.12
CA GLU A 354 33.79 -52.92 1.90
C GLU A 354 33.51 -53.31 0.45
N ASP A 355 34.43 -52.92 -0.45
CA ASP A 355 34.74 -53.61 -1.71
C ASP A 355 35.85 -52.83 -2.46
N ILE A 356 37.01 -52.69 -1.81
CA ILE A 356 38.30 -52.51 -2.50
C ILE A 356 39.35 -53.32 -1.74
N ALA A 357 39.27 -54.64 -1.84
CA ALA A 357 40.40 -55.55 -1.71
C ALA A 357 40.01 -56.90 -2.32
N LEU A 358 40.86 -57.41 -3.21
CA LEU A 358 40.84 -58.74 -3.86
C LEU A 358 40.15 -58.82 -5.24
N ASN A 359 40.78 -58.22 -6.25
CA ASN A 359 41.54 -58.98 -7.27
C ASN A 359 42.28 -58.05 -8.23
#